data_AF-A0A9D6MIN8-F1
#
_entry.id   AF-A0A9D6MIN8-F1
#
_cell.length_a   1.000
_cell.length_b   1.000
_cell.length_c   1.000
_cell.angle_alpha   90.00
_cell.angle_beta   90.00
_cell.angle_gamma   90.00
#
_symmetry.space_group_name_H-M   'P 1'
#
loop_
_entity.id
_entity.type
_entity.pdbx_description
1 polymer ?
#
loop_
_entity_poly.entity_id
_entity_poly.type
_entity_poly.pdbx_seq_one_letter_code
_entity_poly.pdbx_strand_id
1 'polypeptide(L)'
;MPSKEADILVGRRYLAKGYLDQALELFTRNADTVLPQDWTTLRDKLLERGRIQDMVRVCDLGHVPIPSEQLLVRGDKALMTKDIDLVINLYELASADRPRWEKVVDVLVEMPDRKRQAVAIAGRYLVDPVAAPAAVRAAPTPIKAFK
;
A
#
# COMPACT_ATOMS: atom_id res chain seq x y z
N MET A 1 -33.43 21.31 -0.07
CA MET A 1 -32.14 20.64 -0.31
C MET A 1 -32.40 19.43 -1.18
N PRO A 2 -31.55 19.08 -2.16
CA PRO A 2 -31.68 17.81 -2.86
C PRO A 2 -31.70 16.67 -1.83
N SER A 3 -32.58 15.68 -2.03
CA SER A 3 -32.65 14.52 -1.14
C SER A 3 -31.31 13.78 -1.20
N LYS A 4 -30.73 13.40 -0.05
CA LYS A 4 -29.50 12.59 0.01
C LYS A 4 -29.60 11.33 -0.85
N GLU A 5 -30.79 10.74 -0.93
CA GLU A 5 -31.08 9.57 -1.75
C GLU A 5 -30.99 9.87 -3.26
N ALA A 6 -31.37 11.08 -3.68
CA ALA A 6 -31.26 11.51 -5.07
C ALA A 6 -29.79 11.68 -5.47
N ASP A 7 -28.95 12.28 -4.60
CA ASP A 7 -27.52 12.41 -4.82
C ASP A 7 -26.84 11.03 -4.95
N ILE A 8 -27.18 10.09 -4.07
CA ILE A 8 -26.66 8.71 -4.12
C ILE A 8 -27.10 8.01 -5.41
N LEU A 9 -28.38 8.14 -5.79
CA LEU A 9 -28.91 7.56 -7.03
C LEU A 9 -28.16 8.10 -8.26
N VAL A 10 -27.92 9.41 -8.31
CA VAL A 10 -27.16 10.04 -9.40
C VAL A 10 -25.69 9.59 -9.37
N GLY A 11 -25.07 9.51 -8.19
CA GLY A 11 -23.72 8.99 -8.00
C GLY A 11 -23.55 7.56 -8.56
N ARG A 12 -24.52 6.67 -8.30
CA ARG A 12 -24.55 5.32 -8.90
C ARG A 12 -24.62 5.36 -10.43
N ARG A 13 -25.38 6.30 -11.01
CA ARG A 13 -25.45 6.47 -12.48
C ARG A 13 -24.13 6.99 -13.06
N TYR A 14 -23.45 7.92 -12.37
CA TYR A 14 -22.11 8.34 -12.77
C TYR A 14 -21.12 7.19 -12.70
N LEU A 15 -21.15 6.40 -11.63
CA LEU A 15 -20.32 5.23 -11.44
C LEU A 15 -20.50 4.19 -12.56
N ALA A 16 -21.75 3.91 -12.93
CA ALA A 16 -22.09 3.00 -14.02
C ALA A 16 -21.54 3.47 -15.38
N LYS A 17 -21.44 4.79 -15.59
CA LYS A 17 -20.88 5.40 -16.81
C LYS A 17 -19.36 5.63 -16.74
N GLY A 18 -18.72 5.36 -15.60
CA GLY A 18 -17.28 5.57 -15.41
C GLY A 18 -16.87 7.00 -15.10
N TYR A 19 -17.81 7.88 -14.75
CA TYR A 19 -17.53 9.25 -14.29
C TYR A 19 -17.16 9.22 -12.80
N LEU A 20 -15.91 8.83 -12.53
CA LEU A 20 -15.47 8.52 -11.15
C LEU A 20 -15.39 9.77 -10.26
N ASP A 21 -15.00 10.93 -10.78
CA ASP A 21 -14.88 12.16 -9.99
C ASP A 21 -16.25 12.63 -9.49
N GLN A 22 -17.25 12.61 -10.37
CA GLN A 22 -18.62 12.99 -10.06
C GLN A 22 -19.27 11.99 -9.09
N ALA A 23 -18.98 10.70 -9.25
CA ALA A 23 -19.43 9.68 -8.30
C ALA A 23 -18.76 9.89 -6.92
N LEU A 24 -17.46 10.16 -6.90
CA LEU A 24 -16.69 10.41 -5.68
C LEU A 24 -17.20 11.65 -4.95
N GLU A 25 -17.45 12.76 -5.65
CA GLU A 25 -18.00 13.99 -5.07
C GLU A 25 -19.34 13.72 -4.36
N LEU A 26 -20.28 13.08 -5.06
CA LEU A 26 -21.61 12.81 -4.50
C LEU A 26 -21.58 11.81 -3.34
N PHE A 27 -20.73 10.78 -3.42
CA PHE A 27 -20.62 9.79 -2.35
C PHE A 27 -19.92 10.34 -1.11
N THR A 28 -18.81 11.07 -1.28
CA THR A 28 -18.06 11.66 -0.15
C THR A 28 -18.90 12.68 0.62
N ARG A 29 -19.73 13.46 -0.06
CA ARG A 29 -20.68 14.39 0.58
C ARG A 29 -21.74 13.68 1.43
N ASN A 30 -22.06 12.43 1.10
CA ASN A 30 -23.14 11.66 1.73
C ASN A 30 -22.61 10.38 2.39
N ALA A 31 -21.37 10.42 2.91
CA ALA A 31 -20.63 9.21 3.25
C ALA A 31 -21.35 8.27 4.23
N ASP A 32 -22.05 8.84 5.22
CA ASP A 32 -22.81 8.10 6.24
C ASP A 32 -24.03 7.35 5.68
N THR A 33 -24.46 7.65 4.44
CA THR A 33 -25.68 7.10 3.82
C THR A 33 -25.37 6.20 2.62
N VAL A 34 -24.18 6.32 2.04
CA VAL A 34 -23.76 5.49 0.90
C VAL A 34 -23.54 4.05 1.37
N LEU A 35 -24.08 3.09 0.61
CA LEU A 35 -23.97 1.68 0.98
C LEU A 35 -22.53 1.16 0.75
N PRO A 36 -22.04 0.21 1.57
CA PRO A 36 -20.73 -0.42 1.37
C PRO A 36 -20.53 -1.00 -0.04
N GLN A 37 -21.60 -1.47 -0.69
CA GLN A 37 -21.53 -2.00 -2.06
C GLN A 37 -21.18 -0.91 -3.10
N ASP A 38 -21.69 0.31 -2.92
CA ASP A 38 -21.38 1.43 -3.81
C ASP A 38 -19.91 1.84 -3.66
N TRP A 39 -19.42 1.87 -2.42
CA TRP A 39 -18.01 2.12 -2.12
C TRP A 39 -17.09 1.04 -2.69
N THR A 40 -17.46 -0.23 -2.55
CA THR A 40 -16.74 -1.37 -3.13
C THR A 40 -16.63 -1.23 -4.65
N THR A 41 -17.74 -0.87 -5.31
CA THR A 41 -17.77 -0.70 -6.77
C THR A 41 -16.91 0.49 -7.21
N LEU A 42 -16.94 1.60 -6.46
CA LEU A 42 -16.09 2.77 -6.73
C LEU A 42 -14.60 2.45 -6.52
N ARG A 43 -14.26 1.77 -5.42
CA ARG A 43 -12.91 1.27 -5.13
C ARG A 43 -12.34 0.46 -6.29
N ASP A 44 -13.09 -0.51 -6.79
CA ASP A 44 -12.63 -1.41 -7.85
C ASP A 44 -12.39 -0.64 -9.16
N LYS A 45 -13.28 0.28 -9.54
CA LYS A 45 -13.09 1.12 -10.72
C LYS A 45 -11.92 2.11 -10.59
N LEU A 46 -11.70 2.66 -9.40
CA LEU A 46 -10.53 3.52 -9.13
C LEU A 46 -9.24 2.71 -9.25
N LEU A 47 -9.23 1.47 -8.73
CA LEU A 47 -8.11 0.56 -8.89
C LEU A 47 -7.87 0.25 -10.36
N GLU A 48 -8.88 -0.14 -11.14
CA GLU A 48 -8.74 -0.40 -12.59
C GLU A 48 -8.09 0.78 -13.33
N ARG A 49 -8.43 2.01 -12.96
CA ARG A 49 -7.86 3.24 -13.55
C ARG A 49 -6.50 3.65 -13.00
N GLY A 50 -5.95 2.92 -12.02
CA GLY A 50 -4.67 3.24 -11.38
C GLY A 50 -4.72 4.42 -10.42
N ARG A 51 -5.92 4.84 -10.00
CA ARG A 51 -6.10 5.92 -9.02
C ARG A 51 -5.98 5.38 -7.59
N ILE A 52 -4.77 4.93 -7.24
CA ILE A 52 -4.49 4.21 -5.98
C ILE A 52 -4.82 5.06 -4.75
N GLN A 53 -4.46 6.35 -4.74
CA GLN A 53 -4.72 7.24 -3.60
C GLN A 53 -6.22 7.44 -3.35
N ASP A 54 -7.01 7.64 -4.41
CA ASP A 54 -8.46 7.77 -4.28
C ASP A 54 -9.11 6.46 -3.85
N MET A 55 -8.58 5.33 -4.33
CA MET A 55 -9.04 4.00 -3.92
C MET A 55 -8.84 3.78 -2.42
N VAL A 56 -7.64 4.09 -1.88
CA VAL A 56 -7.36 4.00 -0.44
C VAL A 56 -8.30 4.91 0.35
N ARG A 57 -8.47 6.17 -0.08
CA ARG A 57 -9.40 7.11 0.55
C ARG A 57 -10.83 6.57 0.60
N VAL A 58 -11.30 5.94 -0.47
CA VAL A 58 -12.65 5.34 -0.53
C VAL A 58 -12.76 4.11 0.37
N CYS A 59 -11.71 3.29 0.48
CA CYS A 59 -11.68 2.18 1.46
C CYS A 59 -11.89 2.69 2.88
N ASP A 60 -11.19 3.76 3.26
CA ASP A 60 -11.30 4.35 4.59
C ASP A 60 -12.67 4.95 4.84
N LEU A 61 -13.18 5.76 3.91
CA LEU A 61 -14.49 6.43 4.03
C LEU A 61 -15.67 5.46 4.01
N GLY A 62 -15.61 4.45 3.15
CA GLY A 62 -16.66 3.46 2.99
C GLY A 62 -16.58 2.30 3.97
N HIS A 63 -15.53 2.27 4.81
CA HIS A 63 -15.18 1.12 5.65
C HIS A 63 -15.16 -0.20 4.87
N VAL A 64 -14.69 -0.15 3.61
CA VAL A 64 -14.56 -1.32 2.73
C VAL A 64 -13.10 -1.77 2.71
N PRO A 65 -12.83 -3.09 2.62
CA PRO A 65 -11.47 -3.59 2.70
C PRO A 65 -10.63 -3.15 1.48
N ILE A 66 -9.35 -2.91 1.73
CA ILE A 66 -8.36 -2.74 0.66
C ILE A 66 -8.25 -4.08 -0.12
N PRO A 67 -8.27 -4.06 -1.47
CA PRO A 67 -8.26 -5.27 -2.27
C PRO A 67 -6.82 -5.80 -2.43
N SER A 68 -6.24 -6.32 -1.35
CA SER A 68 -4.81 -6.70 -1.28
C SER A 68 -4.38 -7.64 -2.40
N GLU A 69 -5.17 -8.67 -2.72
CA GLU A 69 -4.84 -9.62 -3.79
C GLU A 69 -4.70 -8.94 -5.16
N GLN A 70 -5.60 -7.99 -5.49
CA GLN A 70 -5.56 -7.28 -6.76
C GLN A 70 -4.35 -6.33 -6.84
N LEU A 71 -3.99 -5.71 -5.70
CA LEU A 71 -2.79 -4.88 -5.59
C LEU A 71 -1.51 -5.71 -5.76
N LEU A 72 -1.45 -6.91 -5.18
CA LEU A 72 -0.31 -7.82 -5.36
C LEU A 72 -0.16 -8.23 -6.82
N VAL A 73 -1.24 -8.65 -7.49
CA VAL A 73 -1.21 -9.00 -8.92
C VAL A 73 -0.74 -7.82 -9.78
N ARG A 74 -1.15 -6.59 -9.43
CA ARG A 74 -0.69 -5.39 -10.14
C ARG A 74 0.78 -5.07 -9.84
N GLY A 75 1.22 -5.24 -8.60
CA GLY A 75 2.62 -5.09 -8.20
C GLY A 75 3.53 -6.10 -8.90
N ASP A 76 3.10 -7.37 -8.99
CA ASP A 76 3.81 -8.43 -9.71
C ASP A 76 4.00 -8.05 -11.19
N LYS A 77 2.98 -7.44 -11.83
CA LYS A 77 3.09 -6.91 -13.21
C LYS A 77 4.00 -5.69 -13.31
N ALA A 78 3.91 -4.75 -12.37
CA ALA A 78 4.75 -3.54 -12.34
C ALA A 78 6.24 -3.88 -12.14
N LEU A 79 6.54 -4.98 -11.44
CA LEU A 79 7.89 -5.49 -11.26
C LEU A 79 8.49 -5.95 -12.60
N MET A 80 7.68 -6.57 -13.49
CA MET A 80 8.12 -6.95 -14.84
C MET A 80 8.47 -5.74 -15.71
N THR A 81 7.77 -4.62 -15.52
CA THR A 81 8.06 -3.35 -16.23
C THR A 81 9.11 -2.51 -15.52
N LYS A 82 9.70 -3.00 -14.42
CA LYS A 82 10.68 -2.31 -13.56
C LYS A 82 10.22 -0.95 -13.03
N ASP A 83 8.92 -0.77 -12.82
CA ASP A 83 8.38 0.42 -12.15
C ASP A 83 8.47 0.22 -10.63
N ILE A 84 9.68 0.39 -10.09
CA ILE A 84 10.00 -0.01 -8.71
C ILE A 84 9.26 0.83 -7.68
N ASP A 85 9.06 2.13 -7.95
CA ASP A 85 8.35 3.01 -7.02
C ASP A 85 6.86 2.62 -6.92
N LEU A 86 6.25 2.24 -8.04
CA LEU A 86 4.90 1.69 -8.05
C LEU A 86 4.83 0.33 -7.33
N VAL A 87 5.79 -0.56 -7.56
CA VAL A 87 5.84 -1.88 -6.90
C VAL A 87 5.91 -1.72 -5.38
N ILE A 88 6.82 -0.90 -4.87
CA ILE A 88 6.98 -0.66 -3.43
C ILE A 88 5.65 -0.19 -2.85
N ASN A 89 5.05 0.86 -3.43
CA ASN A 89 3.79 1.39 -2.92
C ASN A 89 2.65 0.34 -2.91
N LEU A 90 2.51 -0.44 -3.99
CA LEU A 90 1.47 -1.48 -4.07
C LEU A 90 1.71 -2.62 -3.06
N TYR A 91 2.95 -3.03 -2.86
CA TYR A 91 3.31 -4.08 -1.90
C TYR A 91 3.17 -3.62 -0.46
N GLU A 92 3.51 -2.37 -0.14
CA GLU A 92 3.26 -1.80 1.19
C GLU A 92 1.77 -1.78 1.50
N LEU A 93 0.94 -1.28 0.57
CA LEU A 93 -0.51 -1.21 0.74
C LEU A 93 -1.16 -2.59 0.88
N ALA A 94 -0.64 -3.59 0.16
CA ALA A 94 -1.18 -4.95 0.16
C ALA A 94 -0.61 -5.84 1.28
N SER A 95 0.35 -5.35 2.07
CA SER A 95 1.14 -6.17 3.01
C SER A 95 1.77 -7.39 2.34
N ALA A 96 2.57 -7.15 1.30
CA ALA A 96 3.22 -8.22 0.53
C ALA A 96 4.11 -9.13 1.40
N ASP A 97 4.23 -10.37 0.96
CA ASP A 97 5.03 -11.40 1.59
C ASP A 97 6.53 -11.24 1.32
N ARG A 98 7.34 -11.86 2.19
CA ARG A 98 8.81 -11.82 2.12
C ARG A 98 9.38 -12.16 0.72
N PRO A 99 8.92 -13.22 0.00
CA PRO A 99 9.43 -13.53 -1.34
C PRO A 99 9.23 -12.41 -2.37
N ARG A 100 8.19 -11.58 -2.23
CA ARG A 100 7.98 -10.43 -3.12
C ARG A 100 8.96 -9.31 -2.82
N TRP A 101 9.27 -9.07 -1.54
CA TRP A 101 10.27 -8.09 -1.13
C TRP A 101 11.70 -8.50 -1.53
N GLU A 102 12.02 -9.79 -1.52
CA GLU A 102 13.32 -10.30 -2.02
C GLU A 102 13.53 -9.90 -3.48
N LYS A 103 12.53 -10.11 -4.34
CA LYS A 103 12.61 -9.71 -5.76
C LYS A 103 12.77 -8.20 -5.95
N VAL A 104 12.16 -7.38 -5.08
CA VAL A 104 12.34 -5.91 -5.14
C VAL A 104 13.78 -5.55 -4.83
N VAL A 105 14.38 -6.17 -3.81
CA VAL A 105 15.78 -5.94 -3.45
C VAL A 105 16.72 -6.40 -4.56
N ASP A 106 16.48 -7.56 -5.17
CA ASP A 106 17.28 -8.07 -6.29
C ASP A 106 17.31 -7.05 -7.44
N VAL A 107 16.16 -6.47 -7.80
CA VAL A 107 16.11 -5.45 -8.86
C VAL A 107 16.79 -4.15 -8.43
N LEU A 108 16.66 -3.73 -7.17
CA LEU A 108 17.32 -2.51 -6.65
C LEU A 108 18.84 -2.65 -6.58
N VAL A 109 19.39 -3.85 -6.38
CA VAL A 109 20.85 -4.09 -6.34
C VAL A 109 21.49 -3.88 -7.72
N GLU A 110 20.75 -4.13 -8.79
CA GLU A 110 21.16 -3.84 -10.18
C GLU A 110 21.17 -2.33 -10.49
N MET A 111 20.71 -1.47 -9.56
CA MET A 111 20.63 -0.01 -9.69
C MET A 111 21.53 0.69 -8.66
N PRO A 112 22.79 1.02 -9.00
CA PRO A 112 23.76 1.57 -8.04
C PRO A 112 23.31 2.85 -7.34
N ASP A 113 22.52 3.68 -8.02
CA ASP A 113 21.93 4.92 -7.51
C ASP A 113 20.90 4.68 -6.39
N ARG A 114 20.26 3.51 -6.39
CA ARG A 114 19.21 3.14 -5.41
C ARG A 114 19.70 2.22 -4.29
N LYS A 115 21.02 2.05 -4.12
CA LYS A 115 21.62 1.24 -3.05
C LYS A 115 21.05 1.53 -1.65
N ARG A 116 20.87 2.80 -1.29
CA ARG A 116 20.31 3.19 0.02
C ARG A 116 18.87 2.69 0.20
N GLN A 117 18.08 2.73 -0.87
CA GLN A 117 16.71 2.24 -0.89
C GLN A 117 16.67 0.72 -0.75
N ALA A 118 17.57 -0.01 -1.43
CA ALA A 118 17.70 -1.46 -1.29
C ALA A 118 17.94 -1.88 0.17
N VAL A 119 18.88 -1.20 0.85
CA VAL A 119 19.19 -1.44 2.26
C VAL A 119 17.99 -1.16 3.17
N ALA A 120 17.27 -0.05 2.93
CA ALA A 120 16.10 0.31 3.72
C ALA A 120 14.96 -0.72 3.58
N ILE A 121 14.67 -1.17 2.35
CA ILE A 121 13.65 -2.20 2.09
C ILE A 121 14.04 -3.54 2.71
N ALA A 122 15.29 -3.98 2.53
CA ALA A 122 15.79 -5.20 3.14
C ALA A 122 15.68 -5.15 4.68
N GLY A 123 16.09 -4.04 5.28
CA GLY A 123 16.01 -3.87 6.74
C GLY A 123 14.57 -3.86 7.28
N ARG A 124 13.60 -3.37 6.50
CA ARG A 124 12.20 -3.29 6.93
C ARG A 124 11.42 -4.59 6.74
N TYR A 125 11.70 -5.34 5.68
CA TYR A 125 10.84 -6.47 5.26
C TYR A 125 11.53 -7.83 5.23
N LEU A 126 12.87 -7.88 5.21
CA LEU A 126 13.64 -9.12 5.06
C LEU A 126 14.50 -9.46 6.26
N VAL A 127 14.84 -8.46 7.09
CA VAL A 127 15.60 -8.66 8.33
C VAL A 127 14.64 -8.77 9.50
N ASP A 128 14.62 -9.93 10.14
CA ASP A 128 13.86 -10.11 11.38
C ASP A 128 14.49 -9.28 12.51
N PRO A 129 13.72 -8.45 13.25
CA PRO A 129 14.25 -7.62 14.32
C PRO A 129 14.84 -8.44 15.49
N VAL A 130 14.54 -9.74 15.56
CA VAL A 130 15.03 -10.67 16.59
C VAL A 130 16.44 -11.22 16.26
N ALA A 131 16.92 -11.04 15.03
CA ALA A 131 18.22 -11.53 14.58
C ALA A 131 19.35 -10.48 14.62
N ALA A 132 19.19 -9.41 15.39
CA ALA A 132 20.36 -8.65 15.81
C ALA A 132 21.17 -9.56 16.75
N PRO A 133 22.42 -9.94 16.45
CA PRO A 133 23.23 -10.68 17.41
C PRO A 133 23.31 -9.81 18.64
N ALA A 134 22.87 -10.34 19.79
CA ALA A 134 23.11 -9.74 21.08
C ALA A 134 24.60 -9.40 21.11
N ALA A 135 24.91 -8.09 21.07
CA ALA A 135 26.26 -7.62 21.24
C ALA A 135 26.72 -8.20 22.57
N VAL A 136 27.54 -9.24 22.51
CA VAL A 136 28.20 -9.82 23.67
C VAL A 136 29.01 -8.66 24.23
N ARG A 137 28.45 -8.01 25.25
CA ARG A 137 29.20 -7.09 26.11
C ARG A 137 30.32 -7.94 26.68
N ALA A 138 31.49 -7.83 26.06
CA ALA A 138 32.71 -8.40 26.59
C ALA A 138 32.83 -7.93 28.04
N ALA A 139 32.91 -8.88 28.96
CA ALA A 139 33.08 -8.62 30.37
C ALA A 139 34.32 -7.71 30.57
N PRO A 140 34.27 -6.73 31.48
CA PRO A 140 35.44 -5.93 31.78
C PRO A 140 36.53 -6.83 32.35
N THR A 141 37.69 -6.84 31.68
CA THR A 141 38.89 -7.51 32.16
C THR A 141 39.30 -6.95 33.53
N PRO A 142 39.63 -7.78 34.52
CA PRO A 142 40.09 -7.30 35.81
C PRO A 142 41.49 -6.69 35.64
N ILE A 143 41.60 -5.39 35.93
CA ILE A 143 42.88 -4.68 36.01
C ILE A 143 43.64 -5.26 37.21
N LYS A 144 44.72 -6.00 36.94
CA LYS A 144 45.70 -6.40 37.96
C LYS A 144 46.36 -5.13 38.49
N ALA A 145 46.07 -4.77 39.74
CA ALA A 145 46.84 -3.76 40.46
C ALA A 145 48.28 -4.28 40.64
N PHE A 146 49.24 -3.56 40.08
CA PHE A 146 50.66 -3.77 40.31
C PHE A 146 51.13 -2.81 41.40
N LYS A 147 51.75 -3.43 42.42
CA LYS A 147 52.60 -2.90 43.49
C LYS A 147 51.95 -2.19 44.67
#